data_AF-A0A9Q0ZN37-F1
#
_entry.id   AF-A0A9Q0ZN37-F1
#
_cell.length_a   1.000
_cell.length_b   1.000
_cell.length_c   1.000
_cell.angle_alpha   90.00
_cell.angle_beta   90.00
_cell.angle_gamma   90.00
#
_symmetry.space_group_name_H-M   'P 1'
#
loop_
_entity.id
_entity.type
_entity.pdbx_description
1 polymer ?
#
loop_
_entity_poly.entity_id
_entity_poly.type
_entity_poly.pdbx_seq_one_letter_code
_entity_poly.pdbx_strand_id
1 'polypeptide(L)'
;MARRSMPVLKHLLTSSSTPTLRRSVTYMPRPGDGAPRPVTLIPGDGIGPLVTNAVEQVMEAMHAPVYFEKYDIHGDMMRVPSEVIESIKKNKVCLKGGLATPMGGGVSSLNVQLRKELDLYASLVNCFNLQGLPTR
;
A
#
# COMPACT_ATOMS: atom_id res chain seq x y z
N MET A 1 11.52 23.89 74.48
CA MET A 1 12.59 23.90 73.47
C MET A 1 12.26 22.82 72.43
N ALA A 2 11.63 23.22 71.32
CA ALA A 2 12.22 23.34 69.98
C ALA A 2 12.19 21.99 69.23
N ARG A 3 11.10 21.63 68.53
CA ARG A 3 10.78 21.96 67.11
C ARG A 3 12.00 22.03 66.18
N ARG A 4 12.10 21.05 65.27
CA ARG A 4 12.62 21.08 63.87
C ARG A 4 12.52 19.64 63.35
N SER A 5 11.55 19.20 62.56
CA SER A 5 11.10 19.58 61.21
C SER A 5 12.17 19.48 60.12
N MET A 6 11.87 18.59 59.15
CA MET A 6 12.38 18.47 57.77
C MET A 6 13.63 17.61 57.53
N PRO A 7 13.84 17.03 56.32
CA PRO A 7 12.99 17.02 55.11
C PRO A 7 12.73 15.61 54.52
N VAL A 8 11.57 15.30 53.94
CA VAL A 8 11.16 15.60 52.55
C VAL A 8 12.03 14.97 51.44
N LEU A 9 12.63 13.79 51.65
CA LEU A 9 13.27 13.07 50.53
C LEU A 9 13.22 11.53 50.61
N LYS A 10 12.03 10.96 50.86
CA LYS A 10 11.77 9.51 50.63
C LYS A 10 10.76 9.25 49.51
N HIS A 11 10.62 10.19 48.57
CA HIS A 11 9.70 10.09 47.43
C HIS A 11 10.38 9.99 46.04
N LEU A 12 11.61 9.48 45.96
CA LEU A 12 12.34 9.41 44.69
C LEU A 12 12.89 8.02 44.32
N LEU A 13 12.28 6.93 44.81
CA LEU A 13 12.61 5.57 44.34
C LEU A 13 11.39 4.70 44.00
N THR A 14 10.21 5.29 43.85
CA THR A 14 9.12 4.62 43.15
C THR A 14 9.29 4.84 41.66
N SER A 15 9.75 3.78 40.99
CA SER A 15 9.83 3.65 39.54
C SER A 15 8.58 4.26 38.88
N SER A 16 8.76 5.40 38.22
CA SER A 16 7.81 5.86 37.22
C SER A 16 7.90 4.90 36.04
N SER A 17 7.09 3.84 36.06
CA SER A 17 6.68 3.19 34.82
C SER A 17 5.86 4.25 34.07
N THR A 18 6.53 5.05 33.27
CA THR A 18 5.87 5.84 32.23
C THR A 18 4.95 4.87 31.50
N PRO A 19 3.64 5.16 31.37
CA PRO A 19 2.85 4.43 30.43
C PRO A 19 3.44 4.83 29.08
N THR A 20 4.34 4.00 28.55
CA THR A 20 4.62 4.00 27.13
C THR A 20 3.26 3.78 26.50
N LEU A 21 2.63 4.85 26.04
CA LEU A 21 1.59 4.83 25.04
C LEU A 21 2.15 3.94 23.94
N ARG A 22 1.81 2.65 23.99
CA ARG A 22 1.98 1.75 22.86
C ARG A 22 1.06 2.36 21.83
N ARG A 23 1.60 3.28 21.02
CA ARG A 23 1.09 3.49 19.67
C ARG A 23 1.06 2.08 19.11
N SER A 24 -0.13 1.51 19.01
CA SER A 24 -0.36 0.33 18.21
C SER A 24 0.01 0.76 16.81
N VAL A 25 1.29 0.64 16.46
CA VAL A 25 1.71 0.78 15.08
C VAL A 25 0.97 -0.36 14.41
N THR A 26 -0.07 -0.03 13.64
CA THR A 26 -0.80 -0.95 12.78
C THR A 26 0.12 -1.31 11.60
N TYR A 27 1.38 -1.65 11.90
CA TYR A 27 2.32 -2.07 10.89
C TYR A 27 1.81 -3.43 10.41
N MET A 28 1.37 -3.48 9.15
CA MET A 28 1.27 -4.72 8.40
C MET A 28 2.46 -5.63 8.77
N PRO A 29 2.30 -6.96 8.82
CA PRO A 29 3.44 -7.86 9.03
C PRO A 29 4.59 -7.46 8.10
N ARG A 30 5.82 -7.48 8.62
CA ARG A 30 6.98 -7.02 7.86
C ARG A 30 7.06 -7.84 6.58
N PRO A 31 7.29 -7.21 5.41
CA PRO A 31 7.71 -7.97 4.24
C PRO A 31 8.94 -8.79 4.65
N GLY A 32 8.80 -10.12 4.78
CA GLY A 32 9.84 -10.99 5.33
C GLY A 32 9.35 -12.09 6.28
N ASP A 33 8.14 -12.00 6.84
CA ASP A 33 7.62 -13.05 7.75
C ASP A 33 7.27 -14.37 7.01
N GLY A 34 7.52 -14.47 5.70
CA GLY A 34 7.28 -15.66 4.86
C GLY A 34 5.81 -16.01 4.63
N ALA A 35 4.88 -15.35 5.30
CA ALA A 35 3.45 -15.60 5.15
C ALA A 35 2.94 -15.15 3.77
N PRO A 36 2.16 -15.99 3.05
CA PRO A 36 1.54 -15.61 1.79
C PRO A 36 0.67 -14.37 1.92
N ARG A 37 0.85 -13.39 1.02
CA ARG A 37 0.10 -12.13 1.03
C ARG A 37 -0.84 -12.00 -0.16
N PRO A 38 -2.11 -11.61 0.07
CA PRO A 38 -3.01 -11.26 -1.03
C PRO A 38 -2.57 -9.95 -1.66
N VAL A 39 -2.55 -9.91 -2.98
CA VAL A 39 -2.41 -8.69 -3.76
C VAL A 39 -3.55 -8.65 -4.78
N THR A 40 -4.32 -7.56 -4.78
CA THR A 40 -5.32 -7.34 -5.82
C THR A 40 -4.60 -7.05 -7.14
N LEU A 41 -4.94 -7.77 -8.21
CA LEU A 41 -4.34 -7.60 -9.53
C LEU A 41 -5.40 -7.15 -10.53
N ILE A 42 -5.15 -6.01 -11.18
CA ILE A 42 -5.96 -5.51 -12.29
C ILE A 42 -5.09 -5.59 -13.55
N PRO A 43 -5.31 -6.55 -14.46
CA PRO A 43 -4.51 -6.69 -15.68
C PRO A 43 -4.53 -5.41 -16.55
N GLY A 44 -5.67 -4.73 -16.58
CA GLY A 44 -5.90 -3.51 -17.35
C GLY A 44 -6.01 -3.75 -18.85
N ASP A 45 -5.81 -2.70 -19.63
CA ASP A 45 -6.05 -2.65 -21.07
C ASP A 45 -4.74 -2.58 -21.88
N GLY A 46 -4.86 -2.74 -23.20
CA GLY A 46 -3.76 -2.63 -24.15
C GLY A 46 -2.67 -3.66 -23.85
N ILE A 47 -1.45 -3.19 -23.57
CA ILE A 47 -0.32 -4.06 -23.20
C ILE A 47 -0.38 -4.55 -21.74
N GLY A 48 -1.32 -4.04 -20.93
CA GLY A 48 -1.44 -4.32 -19.50
C GLY A 48 -1.46 -5.82 -19.16
N PRO A 49 -2.31 -6.65 -19.80
CA PRO A 49 -2.35 -8.08 -19.55
C PRO A 49 -1.03 -8.80 -19.85
N LEU A 50 -0.27 -8.37 -20.86
CA LEU A 50 1.02 -8.97 -21.19
C LEU A 50 2.07 -8.68 -20.11
N VAL A 51 2.13 -7.42 -19.64
CA VAL A 51 3.11 -7.00 -18.62
C VAL A 51 2.76 -7.59 -17.25
N THR A 52 1.49 -7.59 -16.87
CA THR A 52 1.05 -8.17 -15.58
C THR A 52 1.25 -9.68 -15.54
N ASN A 53 1.00 -10.39 -16.65
CA ASN A 53 1.31 -11.82 -16.75
C ASN A 53 2.81 -12.09 -16.61
N ALA A 54 3.68 -11.27 -17.21
CA ALA A 54 5.13 -11.40 -17.02
C ALA A 54 5.54 -11.20 -15.54
N VAL A 55 4.89 -10.27 -14.82
CA VAL A 55 5.12 -10.11 -13.37
C VAL A 55 4.71 -11.36 -12.61
N GLU A 56 3.55 -11.95 -12.90
CA GLU A 56 3.13 -13.20 -12.27
C GLU A 56 4.13 -14.34 -12.49
N GLN A 57 4.60 -14.53 -13.73
CA GLN A 57 5.59 -15.55 -14.06
C GLN A 57 6.89 -15.37 -13.27
N VAL A 58 7.37 -14.13 -13.14
CA VAL A 58 8.59 -13.82 -12.38
C VAL A 58 8.37 -14.07 -10.88
N MET A 59 7.22 -13.69 -10.33
CA MET A 59 6.90 -13.91 -8.92
C MET A 59 6.77 -15.41 -8.59
N GLU A 60 6.16 -16.18 -9.48
CA GLU A 60 6.06 -17.65 -9.36
C GLU A 60 7.44 -18.30 -9.42
N ALA A 61 8.28 -17.91 -10.38
CA ALA A 61 9.65 -18.43 -10.54
C ALA A 61 10.55 -18.11 -9.34
N MET A 62 10.29 -16.98 -8.65
CA MET A 62 11.00 -16.62 -7.41
C MET A 62 10.41 -17.29 -6.16
N HIS A 63 9.31 -18.04 -6.29
CA HIS A 63 8.53 -18.57 -5.17
C HIS A 63 8.18 -17.48 -4.14
N ALA A 64 7.82 -16.29 -4.64
CA ALA A 64 7.45 -15.19 -3.77
C ALA A 64 6.17 -15.56 -2.98
N PRO A 65 6.09 -15.23 -1.67
CA PRO A 65 4.91 -15.52 -0.85
C PRO A 65 3.78 -14.52 -1.16
N VAL A 66 3.31 -14.49 -2.40
CA VAL A 66 2.30 -13.56 -2.92
C VAL A 66 1.30 -14.35 -3.75
N TYR A 67 0.01 -14.09 -3.53
CA TYR A 67 -1.06 -14.60 -4.38
C TYR A 67 -1.87 -13.44 -4.95
N PHE A 68 -2.22 -13.56 -6.24
CA PHE A 68 -2.93 -12.51 -6.96
C PHE A 68 -4.42 -12.79 -7.05
N GLU A 69 -5.23 -11.88 -6.52
CA GLU A 69 -6.68 -11.86 -6.71
C GLU A 69 -6.97 -11.01 -7.97
N LYS A 70 -7.27 -11.67 -9.09
CA LYS A 70 -7.45 -11.00 -10.39
C LYS A 70 -8.86 -10.43 -10.54
N TYR A 71 -8.92 -9.18 -11.01
CA TYR A 71 -10.16 -8.50 -11.38
C TYR A 71 -10.02 -7.90 -12.77
N ASP A 72 -10.86 -8.37 -13.70
CA ASP A 72 -10.91 -7.84 -15.06
C ASP A 72 -11.72 -6.55 -15.07
N ILE A 73 -11.00 -5.44 -15.29
CA ILE A 73 -11.55 -4.09 -15.31
C ILE A 73 -10.98 -3.38 -16.53
N HIS A 74 -11.87 -2.74 -17.27
CA HIS A 74 -11.53 -2.04 -18.50
C HIS A 74 -11.79 -0.54 -18.37
N GLY A 75 -10.98 0.24 -19.06
CA GLY A 75 -11.00 1.71 -19.06
C GLY A 75 -12.28 2.34 -19.61
N ASP A 76 -13.06 1.59 -20.37
CA ASP A 76 -14.34 1.98 -20.96
C ASP A 76 -15.52 1.86 -19.99
N MET A 77 -15.34 1.19 -18.85
CA MET A 77 -16.36 1.06 -17.83
C MET A 77 -16.70 2.43 -17.22
N MET A 78 -17.97 2.64 -16.90
CA MET A 78 -18.41 3.91 -16.28
C MET A 78 -17.85 4.10 -14.86
N ARG A 79 -17.62 3.01 -14.15
CA ARG A 79 -17.22 3.02 -12.74
C ARG A 79 -16.43 1.77 -12.37
N VAL A 80 -15.47 1.90 -11.46
CA VAL A 80 -14.83 0.76 -10.80
C VAL A 80 -15.87 -0.01 -9.97
N PRO A 81 -15.98 -1.34 -10.13
CA PRO A 81 -16.85 -2.18 -9.29
C PRO A 81 -16.50 -2.05 -7.80
N SER A 82 -17.52 -2.04 -6.93
CA SER A 82 -17.32 -1.92 -5.47
C SER A 82 -16.49 -3.08 -4.90
N GLU A 83 -16.66 -4.29 -5.44
CA GLU A 83 -15.92 -5.49 -5.05
C GLU A 83 -14.40 -5.31 -5.19
N VAL A 84 -13.97 -4.60 -6.22
CA VAL A 84 -12.55 -4.30 -6.47
C VAL A 84 -12.03 -3.35 -5.39
N ILE A 85 -12.78 -2.29 -5.11
CA ILE A 85 -12.42 -1.31 -4.08
C ILE A 85 -12.35 -1.98 -2.70
N GLU A 86 -13.28 -2.88 -2.41
CA GLU A 86 -13.30 -3.68 -1.19
C GLU A 86 -12.10 -4.64 -1.11
N SER A 87 -11.76 -5.33 -2.20
CA SER A 87 -10.55 -6.17 -2.28
C SER A 87 -9.29 -5.34 -2.03
N ILE A 88 -9.15 -4.17 -2.65
CA ILE A 88 -7.99 -3.28 -2.43
C ILE A 88 -7.95 -2.79 -0.98
N LYS A 89 -9.11 -2.44 -0.39
CA LYS A 89 -9.20 -2.03 1.02
C LYS A 89 -8.90 -3.18 1.98
N LYS A 90 -9.20 -4.42 1.64
CA LYS A 90 -8.87 -5.62 2.43
C LYS A 90 -7.39 -5.95 2.33
N ASN A 91 -6.85 -6.01 1.11
CA ASN A 91 -5.50 -6.46 0.81
C ASN A 91 -4.44 -5.37 1.06
N LYS A 92 -4.84 -4.09 1.02
CA LYS A 92 -4.01 -2.88 1.16
C LYS A 92 -2.96 -2.68 0.05
N VAL A 93 -2.81 -3.65 -0.84
CA VAL A 93 -1.85 -3.64 -1.94
C VAL A 93 -2.57 -4.03 -3.21
N CYS A 94 -2.32 -3.24 -4.27
CA CYS A 94 -2.89 -3.47 -5.60
C CYS A 94 -1.80 -3.27 -6.66
N LEU A 95 -1.70 -4.22 -7.58
CA LEU A 95 -0.92 -4.11 -8.80
C LEU A 95 -1.89 -3.89 -9.96
N LYS A 96 -1.70 -2.82 -10.74
CA LYS A 96 -2.56 -2.51 -11.89
C LYS A 96 -1.78 -2.24 -13.16
N GLY A 97 -2.28 -2.79 -14.27
CA GLY A 97 -1.89 -2.38 -15.62
C GLY A 97 -2.48 -1.01 -16.01
N GLY A 98 -2.12 -0.54 -17.20
CA GLY A 98 -2.69 0.68 -17.76
C GLY A 98 -4.19 0.53 -17.97
N LEU A 99 -4.99 1.49 -17.51
CA LEU A 99 -6.43 1.54 -17.85
C LEU A 99 -6.62 2.65 -18.88
N ALA A 100 -7.16 2.29 -20.03
CA ALA A 100 -7.44 3.26 -21.08
C ALA A 100 -8.37 4.35 -20.55
N THR A 101 -8.19 5.59 -20.99
CA THR A 101 -9.14 6.66 -20.68
C THR A 101 -9.65 7.18 -22.01
N PRO A 102 -10.96 7.07 -22.29
CA PRO A 102 -11.51 7.59 -23.53
C PRO A 102 -11.23 9.10 -23.61
N MET A 103 -10.65 9.55 -24.71
CA MET A 103 -10.42 10.98 -24.95
C MET A 103 -11.71 11.61 -25.47
N GLY A 104 -12.16 12.72 -24.85
CA GLY A 104 -13.21 13.58 -25.42
C GLY A 104 -14.60 13.55 -24.77
N GLY A 105 -14.74 13.26 -23.48
CA GLY A 105 -16.03 13.39 -22.77
C GLY A 105 -15.85 13.58 -21.28
N GLY A 106 -16.73 14.35 -20.64
CA GLY A 106 -16.69 14.75 -19.20
C GLY A 106 -16.83 13.61 -18.18
N VAL A 107 -16.41 12.40 -18.52
CA VAL A 107 -16.40 11.24 -17.64
C VAL A 107 -15.09 11.25 -16.84
N SER A 108 -15.17 11.11 -15.53
CA SER A 108 -13.98 10.99 -14.69
C SER A 108 -13.24 9.69 -15.02
N SER A 109 -11.96 9.78 -15.41
CA SER A 109 -11.10 8.62 -15.65
C SER A 109 -11.16 7.63 -14.47
N LEU A 110 -11.27 6.33 -14.75
CA LEU A 110 -11.24 5.29 -13.72
C LEU A 110 -9.95 5.36 -12.88
N ASN A 111 -8.83 5.77 -13.48
CA ASN A 111 -7.57 5.98 -12.74
C ASN A 111 -7.71 7.08 -11.68
N VAL A 112 -8.44 8.14 -11.98
CA VAL A 112 -8.71 9.24 -11.02
C VAL A 112 -9.71 8.79 -9.97
N GLN A 113 -10.74 8.04 -10.38
CA GLN A 113 -11.72 7.48 -9.45
C GLN A 113 -11.05 6.59 -8.39
N LEU A 114 -10.20 5.65 -8.80
CA LEU A 114 -9.44 4.77 -7.89
C LEU A 114 -8.65 5.58 -6.85
N ARG A 115 -7.93 6.61 -7.28
CA ARG A 115 -7.12 7.44 -6.37
C ARG A 115 -7.99 8.19 -5.36
N LYS A 116 -9.14 8.71 -5.79
CA LYS A 116 -10.08 9.43 -4.91
C LYS A 116 -10.75 8.51 -3.90
N GLU A 117 -11.23 7.35 -4.34
CA GLU A 117 -11.96 6.42 -3.46
C GLU A 117 -11.07 5.71 -2.44
N LEU A 118 -9.79 5.56 -2.76
CA LEU A 118 -8.77 4.96 -1.90
C LEU A 118 -7.93 5.99 -1.14
N ASP A 119 -8.21 7.29 -1.31
CA ASP A 119 -7.46 8.40 -0.71
C ASP A 119 -5.94 8.31 -0.95
N LEU A 120 -5.55 7.95 -2.17
CA LEU A 120 -4.15 7.83 -2.60
C LEU A 120 -3.60 9.23 -2.95
N TYR A 121 -3.16 9.96 -1.93
CA TYR A 121 -2.72 11.35 -2.07
C TYR A 121 -1.30 11.53 -2.63
N ALA A 122 -0.44 10.50 -2.54
CA ALA A 122 0.95 10.56 -2.98
C ALA A 122 1.20 9.67 -4.21
N SER A 123 1.78 10.26 -5.25
CA SER A 123 2.26 9.55 -6.44
C SER A 123 3.78 9.70 -6.52
N LEU A 124 4.49 8.60 -6.30
CA LEU A 124 5.96 8.57 -6.34
C LEU A 124 6.44 7.92 -7.63
N VAL A 125 7.42 8.53 -8.27
CA VAL A 125 8.09 8.00 -9.46
C VAL A 125 9.59 8.06 -9.20
N ASN A 126 10.26 6.91 -9.33
CA ASN A 126 11.71 6.84 -9.20
C ASN A 126 12.34 6.89 -10.61
N CYS A 127 13.07 7.97 -10.89
CA CYS A 127 13.76 8.16 -12.17
C CYS A 127 15.25 7.97 -11.99
N PHE A 128 15.83 6.95 -12.63
CA PHE A 128 17.26 6.68 -12.61
C PHE A 128 17.72 6.08 -13.93
N ASN A 129 19.02 6.20 -14.21
CA ASN A 129 19.61 5.68 -15.43
C ASN A 129 19.88 4.18 -15.27
N LEU A 130 19.48 3.40 -16.28
CA LEU A 130 19.76 1.97 -16.33
C LEU A 130 21.11 1.74 -17.00
N GLN A 131 21.96 0.92 -16.37
CA GLN A 131 23.23 0.54 -16.94
C GLN A 131 23.02 -0.19 -18.27
N GLY A 132 23.74 0.23 -19.32
CA GLY A 132 23.61 -0.34 -20.67
C GLY A 132 22.55 0.33 -21.56
N LEU A 133 21.78 1.30 -21.05
CA LEU A 133 20.85 2.09 -21.86
C LEU A 133 21.36 3.54 -21.99
N PRO A 134 22.02 3.91 -23.11
CA PRO A 134 22.47 5.27 -23.32
C PRO A 134 21.27 6.20 -23.53
N THR A 135 21.16 7.22 -22.70
CA THR A 135 20.15 8.29 -22.80
C THR A 135 20.84 9.61 -23.12
N ARG A 136 20.23 10.43 -24.00
CA ARG A 136 20.76 11.75 -24.40
C ARG A 136 20.29 12.86 -23.47
#